data_AF-A0A3N1NIB8-F1
#
_entry.id   AF-A0A3N1NIB8-F1
#
_cell.length_a   1.000
_cell.length_b   1.000
_cell.length_c   1.000
_cell.angle_alpha   90.00
_cell.angle_beta   90.00
_cell.angle_gamma   90.00
#
_symmetry.space_group_name_H-M   'P 1'
#
loop_
_entity.id
_entity.type
_entity.pdbx_description
1 polymer ?
#
loop_
_entity_poly.entity_id
_entity_poly.type
_entity_poly.pdbx_seq_one_letter_code
_entity_poly.pdbx_strand_id
1 'polypeptide(L)' 'MISIRLFKIAGMTLLALGLAGCTFTERGVYDGIRQGQINECNQMPSGQRERCLSEITGEYEEYRRQREMIEDEQ' A
#
# COMPACT_ATOMS: atom_id res chain seq x y z
N MET A 1 -30.76 -31.69 -7.24
CA MET A 1 -30.81 -30.34 -7.85
C MET A 1 -30.53 -29.22 -6.85
N ILE A 2 -31.13 -29.22 -5.66
CA ILE A 2 -30.89 -28.20 -4.62
C ILE A 2 -29.42 -28.11 -4.20
N SER A 3 -28.74 -29.25 -4.04
CA SER A 3 -27.31 -29.30 -3.69
C SER A 3 -26.39 -28.68 -4.75
N ILE A 4 -26.76 -28.77 -6.04
CA ILE A 4 -26.00 -28.18 -7.15
C ILE A 4 -26.19 -26.65 -7.16
N ARG A 5 -27.39 -26.16 -6.82
CA ARG A 5 -27.65 -24.72 -6.68
C ARG A 5 -26.88 -24.13 -5.49
N LEU A 6 -26.83 -24.84 -4.36
CA LEU A 6 -26.06 -24.43 -3.19
C LEU A 6 -24.55 -24.39 -3.47
N PHE A 7 -24.02 -25.38 -4.19
CA PHE A 7 -22.60 -25.38 -4.61
C PHE A 7 -22.26 -24.21 -5.53
N LYS A 8 -23.17 -23.86 -6.46
CA LYS A 8 -22.98 -22.71 -7.35
C LYS A 8 -23.03 -21.39 -6.59
N ILE A 9 -23.96 -21.23 -5.65
CA ILE A 9 -24.07 -20.01 -4.85
C ILE A 9 -22.82 -19.85 -3.98
N ALA A 10 -22.41 -20.92 -3.27
CA ALA A 10 -21.21 -20.90 -2.43
C ALA A 10 -19.93 -20.62 -3.23
N GLY A 11 -19.80 -21.21 -4.43
CA GLY A 11 -18.66 -20.92 -5.31
C GLY A 11 -18.64 -19.48 -5.81
N MET A 12 -19.80 -18.90 -6.12
CA MET A 12 -19.92 -17.52 -6.60
C MET A 12 -19.63 -16.50 -5.50
N THR A 13 -20.03 -16.75 -4.25
CA THR A 13 -19.63 -15.92 -3.09
C THR A 13 -18.15 -16.04 -2.78
N LEU A 14 -17.56 -17.24 -2.82
CA LEU A 14 -16.12 -17.39 -2.59
C LEU A 14 -15.27 -16.63 -3.62
N LEU A 15 -15.70 -16.65 -4.88
CA LEU A 15 -15.06 -15.91 -5.97
C LEU A 15 -15.17 -14.39 -5.76
N ALA A 16 -16.32 -13.90 -5.29
CA ALA A 16 -16.52 -12.48 -5.00
C ALA A 16 -15.65 -11.98 -3.83
N LEU A 17 -15.48 -12.78 -2.76
CA LEU A 17 -14.59 -12.42 -1.65
C LEU A 17 -13.11 -12.43 -2.06
N GLY A 18 -12.70 -13.32 -2.97
CA GLY A 18 -11.33 -13.35 -3.49
C GLY A 18 -10.92 -12.09 -4.26
N LEU A 19 -11.88 -11.44 -4.95
CA LEU A 19 -11.63 -10.19 -5.68
C LEU A 19 -11.56 -8.96 -4.76
N ALA A 20 -12.24 -8.99 -3.61
CA ALA A 20 -12.21 -7.90 -2.62
C ALA A 20 -10.91 -7.86 -1.77
N GLY A 21 -10.12 -8.94 -1.77
CA GLY A 21 -8.87 -9.03 -1.02
C GLY A 21 -7.65 -8.39 -1.70
N CYS A 22 -7.75 -8.02 -2.98
CA CYS A 22 -6.64 -7.42 -3.73
C CYS A 22 -6.49 -5.91 -3.49
N THR A 23 -7.43 -5.26 -2.80
CA THR A 23 -7.21 -3.91 -2.25
C THR A 23 -6.36 -4.02 -0.98
N PHE A 24 -5.16 -4.56 -1.13
CA PHE A 24 -4.12 -4.47 -0.12
C PHE A 24 -3.88 -2.98 0.09
N THR A 25 -4.26 -2.47 1.26
CA THR A 25 -4.22 -1.06 1.66
C THR A 25 -2.93 -0.41 1.14
N GLU A 26 -3.02 0.43 0.11
CA GLU A 26 -1.88 1.12 -0.52
C GLU A 26 -0.95 1.79 0.51
N ARG A 27 -1.53 2.26 1.62
CA ARG A 27 -0.83 2.81 2.79
C ARG A 27 0.21 1.85 3.37
N GLY A 28 -0.14 0.57 3.51
CA GLY A 28 0.72 -0.45 4.11
C GLY A 28 1.94 -0.81 3.25
N VAL A 29 1.81 -0.74 1.92
CA VAL A 29 2.94 -0.97 1.00
C VAL A 29 3.90 0.22 1.06
N TYR A 30 3.36 1.44 0.95
CA TYR A 30 4.17 2.64 0.93
C TYR A 30 4.90 2.86 2.26
N ASP A 31 4.20 2.71 3.39
CA ASP A 31 4.81 2.86 4.72
C ASP A 31 5.91 1.82 4.95
N GLY A 32 5.74 0.60 4.43
CA GLY A 32 6.75 -0.44 4.46
C GLY A 32 8.02 -0.07 3.69
N ILE A 33 7.85 0.45 2.46
CA ILE A 33 8.97 0.91 1.63
C ILE A 33 9.70 2.09 2.30
N ARG A 34 8.95 3.07 2.80
CA ARG A 34 9.50 4.25 3.49
C ARG A 34 10.32 3.86 4.71
N GLN A 35 9.83 2.92 5.53
CA GLN A 35 10.60 2.44 6.67
C GLN A 35 11.87 1.69 6.29
N GLY A 36 11.85 0.94 5.18
CA GLY A 36 13.04 0.32 4.61
C GLY A 36 14.11 1.35 4.26
N GLN A 37 13.74 2.39 3.52
CA GLN A 37 14.67 3.45 3.11
C GLN A 37 15.22 4.24 4.31
N ILE A 38 14.39 4.55 5.32
CA ILE A 38 14.85 5.21 6.56
C ILE A 38 15.89 4.34 7.27
N ASN A 39 15.65 3.03 7.33
CA ASN A 39 16.57 2.09 7.95
C ASN A 39 17.90 1.98 7.18
N GLU A 40 17.88 2.08 5.86
CA GLU A 40 19.09 2.17 5.03
C GLU A 40 19.87 3.47 5.31
N CYS A 41 19.20 4.63 5.37
CA CYS A 41 19.87 5.89 5.68
C CYS A 41 20.52 5.87 7.08
N ASN A 42 19.91 5.19 8.05
CA ASN A 42 20.45 5.09 9.41
C ASN A 42 21.72 4.25 9.49
N GLN A 43 22.01 3.41 8.48
CA GLN A 43 23.26 2.65 8.39
C GLN A 43 24.41 3.48 7.80
N MET A 44 24.12 4.68 7.27
CA MET A 44 25.11 5.55 6.64
C MET A 44 25.81 6.49 7.65
N PRO A 45 27.03 6.96 7.34
CA PRO A 45 27.70 8.00 8.12
C PRO A 45 26.89 9.31 8.16
N SER A 46 27.03 10.10 9.24
CA SER A 46 26.20 11.28 9.54
C SER A 46 25.92 12.22 8.35
N GLY A 47 26.97 12.67 7.65
CA GLY A 47 26.82 13.61 6.52
C GLY A 47 26.20 13.01 5.26
N GLN A 48 26.08 11.69 5.16
CA GLN A 48 25.34 11.01 4.09
C GLN A 48 23.92 10.66 4.55
N ARG A 49 23.76 10.28 5.82
CA ARG A 49 22.48 10.03 6.46
C ARG A 49 21.55 11.23 6.38
N GLU A 50 22.03 12.43 6.70
CA GLU A 50 21.20 13.64 6.69
C GLU A 50 20.67 13.97 5.29
N ARG A 51 21.52 13.81 4.26
CA ARG A 51 21.12 13.97 2.86
C ARG A 51 20.10 12.92 2.44
N CYS A 52 20.37 11.64 2.75
CA CYS A 52 19.48 10.52 2.47
C CYS A 52 18.09 10.72 3.10
N LEU A 53 18.03 11.10 4.38
CA LEU A 53 16.75 11.36 5.07
C LEU A 53 15.99 12.56 4.49
N SER A 54 16.69 13.59 4.01
CA SER A 54 16.06 14.76 3.40
C SER A 54 15.34 14.42 2.09
N GLU A 55 15.89 13.50 1.30
CA GLU A 55 15.34 13.06 0.01
C GLU A 55 14.06 12.24 0.20
N ILE A 56 14.07 11.28 1.13
CA ILE A 56 12.90 10.46 1.49
C ILE A 56 11.72 11.32 1.98
N THR A 57 12.01 12.38 2.74
CA THR A 57 10.96 13.25 3.29
C THR A 57 10.24 13.99 2.16
N GLY A 58 10.97 14.45 1.14
CA GLY A 58 10.39 15.11 -0.03
C GLY A 58 9.49 14.17 -0.85
N GLU A 59 9.95 12.95 -1.14
CA GLU A 59 9.18 11.95 -1.88
C GLU A 59 7.87 11.58 -1.17
N TYR A 60 7.89 11.50 0.17
CA TYR A 60 6.70 11.21 0.95
C TYR A 60 5.65 12.32 0.89
N GLU A 61 6.07 13.58 0.98
CA GLU A 61 5.14 14.71 0.87
C GLU A 61 4.49 14.82 -0.50
N GLU A 62 5.23 14.46 -1.55
CA GLU A 62 4.69 14.43 -2.92
C GLU A 62 3.67 13.30 -3.08
N TYR A 63 3.99 12.08 -2.62
CA TYR A 63 3.05 10.96 -2.60
C TYR A 63 1.77 11.31 -1.83
N ARG A 64 1.89 11.91 -0.64
CA ARG A 64 0.75 12.34 0.17
C ARG A 64 -0.13 13.35 -0.56
N ARG A 65 0.49 14.34 -1.24
CA ARG A 65 -0.26 15.33 -2.04
C ARG A 65 -1.00 14.69 -3.21
N GLN A 66 -0.35 13.79 -3.96
CA GLN A 66 -1.00 13.08 -5.07
C GLN A 66 -2.20 12.26 -4.61
N ARG A 67 -2.07 11.61 -3.45
CA ARG A 67 -3.15 10.86 -2.81
C ARG A 67 -4.33 11.73 -2.40
N GLU A 68 -4.08 12.86 -1.74
CA GLU A 68 -5.12 13.81 -1.33
C GLU A 68 -5.89 14.34 -2.56
N MET A 69 -5.21 14.64 -3.67
CA MET A 69 -5.86 15.07 -4.92
C MET A 69 -6.77 13.98 -5.51
N ILE A 70 -6.35 12.71 -5.48
CA ILE A 70 -7.15 11.58 -5.98
C ILE A 70 -8.34 11.28 -5.06
N GLU A 71 -8.18 11.45 -3.74
CA GLU A 71 -9.24 11.26 -2.76
C GLU A 71 -10.30 12.39 -2.83
N ASP A 72 -9.92 13.62 -3.17
CA ASP A 72 -10.83 14.77 -3.33
C ASP A 72 -11.60 14.79 -4.68
N GLU A 73 -11.14 14.06 -5.71
CA GLU A 73 -11.78 13.97 -7.03
C GLU A 73 -12.94 12.94 -7.12
N GLN A 74 -13.21 12.16 -6.06
CA GLN A 74 -14.23 11.09 -6.06
C GLN A 74 -15.52 11.40 -5.28
#